data_AF-A0A7S1WL52-F1
#
_entry.id   AF-A0A7S1WL52-F1
#
_cell.length_a   1.000
_cell.length_b   1.000
_cell.length_c   1.000
_cell.angle_alpha   90.00
_cell.angle_beta   90.00
_cell.angle_gamma   90.00
#
_symmetry.space_group_name_H-M   'P 1'
#
loop_
_entity.id
_entity.type
_entity.pdbx_description
1 polymer ?
#
loop_
_entity_poly.entity_id
_entity_poly.type
_entity_poly.pdbx_seq_one_letter_code
_entity_poly.pdbx_strand_id
1 'polypeptide(L)'
;ITVPKGCTTADVQKMAHRMPAGTTPEFQGNPDAGGICVFVMNGTKQQVLQELATHDWPSTPMFETDKTWEIIPELNETDDASGYTSLLEADAGQGQANPPSWGIDRIDDRQGLDKD
;
A
#
# COMPACT_ATOMS: atom_id res chain seq x y z
N ILE A 1 11.41 -5.17 -3.21
CA ILE A 1 12.56 -4.51 -3.89
C ILE A 1 12.09 -4.10 -5.28
N THR A 2 12.35 -2.85 -5.67
CA THR A 2 11.91 -2.26 -6.94
C THR A 2 13.06 -1.48 -7.56
N VAL A 3 13.29 -1.63 -8.86
CA VAL A 3 14.35 -0.91 -9.58
C VAL A 3 13.70 0.01 -10.61
N PRO A 4 13.86 1.34 -10.50
CA PRO A 4 13.05 2.29 -11.25
C PRO A 4 13.40 2.39 -12.75
N LYS A 5 14.66 2.13 -13.14
CA LYS A 5 15.12 2.26 -14.52
C LYS A 5 16.09 1.16 -14.93
N GLY A 6 16.03 0.77 -16.21
CA GLY A 6 17.00 -0.11 -16.86
C GLY A 6 16.99 -1.56 -16.36
N CYS A 7 15.94 -1.97 -15.66
CA CYS A 7 15.79 -3.32 -15.15
C CYS A 7 15.19 -4.24 -16.21
N THR A 8 15.80 -5.41 -16.38
CA THR A 8 15.34 -6.49 -17.28
C THR A 8 14.74 -7.64 -16.48
N THR A 9 14.03 -8.56 -17.15
CA THR A 9 13.54 -9.79 -16.51
C THR A 9 14.69 -10.65 -16.01
N ALA A 10 15.85 -10.63 -16.69
CA ALA A 10 17.04 -11.32 -16.24
C ALA A 10 17.58 -10.75 -14.92
N ASP A 11 17.47 -9.44 -14.69
CA ASP A 11 17.91 -8.83 -13.42
C ASP A 11 17.00 -9.23 -12.27
N VAL A 12 15.69 -9.38 -12.51
CA VAL A 12 14.77 -9.88 -11.50
C VAL A 12 15.02 -11.35 -11.17
N GLN A 13 15.30 -12.17 -12.19
CA GLN A 13 15.61 -13.59 -11.98
C GLN A 13 16.94 -13.81 -11.26
N LYS A 14 17.94 -12.96 -11.47
CA LYS A 14 19.23 -13.04 -10.76
C LYS A 14 19.05 -12.88 -9.24
N MET A 15 18.15 -12.01 -8.80
CA MET A 15 17.84 -11.84 -7.37
C MET A 15 17.40 -13.17 -6.73
N ALA A 16 16.52 -13.92 -7.42
CA ALA A 16 16.06 -15.22 -6.93
C ALA A 16 17.17 -16.27 -6.77
N HIS A 17 18.28 -16.14 -7.52
CA HIS A 17 19.38 -17.11 -7.49
C HIS A 17 20.44 -16.83 -6.41
N ARG A 18 20.51 -15.60 -5.87
CA ARG A 18 21.54 -15.17 -4.92
C ARG A 18 21.00 -14.79 -3.55
N MET A 19 19.78 -15.21 -3.26
CA MET A 19 19.11 -14.91 -2.00
C MET A 19 19.90 -15.39 -0.77
N PRO A 20 19.94 -14.59 0.32
CA PRO A 20 20.55 -15.00 1.58
C PRO A 20 19.93 -16.29 2.12
N ALA A 21 20.74 -17.10 2.80
CA ALA A 21 20.28 -18.35 3.39
C ALA A 21 19.07 -18.11 4.33
N GLY A 22 18.05 -18.97 4.19
CA GLY A 22 16.82 -18.90 4.98
C GLY A 22 15.80 -17.85 4.49
N THR A 23 15.99 -17.26 3.32
CA THR A 23 14.98 -16.42 2.65
C THR A 23 14.34 -17.15 1.49
N THR A 24 13.12 -16.74 1.11
CA THR A 24 12.38 -17.35 -0.01
C THR A 24 11.80 -16.29 -0.93
N PRO A 25 11.84 -16.49 -2.26
CA PRO A 25 11.20 -15.56 -3.20
C PRO A 25 9.68 -15.77 -3.14
N GLU A 26 8.92 -14.68 -3.01
CA GLU A 26 7.47 -14.73 -3.03
C GLU A 26 6.90 -14.30 -4.38
N PHE A 27 7.50 -13.27 -4.99
CA PHE A 27 7.04 -12.75 -6.27
C PHE A 27 8.17 -12.15 -7.10
N GLN A 28 8.07 -12.32 -8.41
CA GLN A 28 9.02 -11.79 -9.39
C GLN A 28 8.23 -11.13 -10.53
N GLY A 29 8.55 -9.87 -10.82
CA GLY A 29 8.04 -9.18 -11.99
C GLY A 29 8.67 -9.66 -13.29
N ASN A 30 8.08 -9.26 -14.41
CA ASN A 30 8.56 -9.55 -15.76
C ASN A 30 8.59 -8.27 -16.63
N PRO A 31 9.58 -7.38 -16.42
CA PRO A 31 9.72 -6.12 -17.15
C PRO A 31 9.68 -6.28 -18.67
N ASP A 32 10.33 -7.32 -19.20
CA ASP A 32 10.47 -7.52 -20.65
C ASP A 32 9.15 -7.92 -21.33
N ALA A 33 8.17 -8.43 -20.56
CA ALA A 33 6.83 -8.75 -21.04
C ALA A 33 5.77 -7.68 -20.67
N GLY A 34 6.22 -6.47 -20.29
CA GLY A 34 5.34 -5.36 -19.90
C GLY A 34 4.93 -5.35 -18.43
N GLY A 35 5.54 -6.20 -17.59
CA GLY A 35 5.40 -6.15 -16.13
C GLY A 35 6.24 -5.04 -15.49
N ILE A 36 6.15 -4.93 -14.17
CA ILE A 36 6.98 -4.00 -13.38
C ILE A 36 8.26 -4.69 -12.89
N CYS A 37 9.34 -3.92 -12.71
CA CYS A 37 10.55 -4.44 -12.09
C CYS A 37 10.42 -4.47 -10.57
N VAL A 38 9.88 -5.58 -10.08
CA VAL A 38 9.67 -5.82 -8.66
C VAL A 38 10.12 -7.23 -8.28
N PHE A 39 10.65 -7.35 -7.09
CA PHE A 39 11.02 -8.61 -6.45
C PHE A 39 10.56 -8.59 -5.00
N VAL A 40 9.80 -9.60 -4.61
CA VAL A 40 9.30 -9.77 -3.24
C VAL A 40 9.96 -11.00 -2.65
N MET A 41 10.50 -10.84 -1.45
CA MET A 41 11.16 -11.90 -0.71
C MET A 41 10.68 -11.92 0.73
N ASN A 42 10.58 -13.12 1.29
CA ASN A 42 10.36 -13.33 2.70
C ASN A 42 11.71 -13.39 3.44
N GLY A 43 11.87 -12.55 4.45
CA GLY A 43 13.08 -12.50 5.27
C GLY A 43 13.12 -11.28 6.18
N THR A 44 14.20 -11.19 6.95
CA THR A 44 14.51 -10.04 7.80
C THR A 44 15.02 -8.86 6.97
N LYS A 45 14.86 -7.64 7.52
CA LYS A 45 15.44 -6.42 6.92
C LYS A 45 16.94 -6.55 6.66
N GLN A 46 17.68 -7.22 7.54
CA GLN A 46 19.13 -7.44 7.35
C GLN A 46 19.42 -8.31 6.13
N GLN A 47 18.62 -9.36 5.90
CA GLN A 47 18.77 -10.20 4.71
C GLN A 47 18.43 -9.41 3.43
N VAL A 48 17.40 -8.55 3.45
CA VAL A 48 17.12 -7.65 2.32
C VAL A 48 18.31 -6.73 2.03
N LEU A 49 18.95 -6.16 3.06
CA LEU A 49 20.13 -5.32 2.88
C LEU A 49 21.34 -6.10 2.33
N GLN A 50 21.50 -7.37 2.73
CA GLN A 50 22.53 -8.25 2.17
C GLN A 50 22.27 -8.51 0.68
N GLU A 51 21.03 -8.83 0.31
CA GLU A 51 20.61 -9.04 -1.09
C GLU A 51 20.84 -7.79 -1.95
N LEU A 52 20.58 -6.60 -1.39
CA LEU A 52 20.85 -5.34 -2.07
C LEU A 52 22.35 -5.07 -2.29
N ALA A 53 23.21 -5.59 -1.42
CA ALA A 53 24.66 -5.43 -1.51
C ALA A 53 25.34 -6.42 -2.47
N THR A 54 24.68 -7.53 -2.85
CA THR A 54 25.26 -8.59 -3.69
C THR A 54 25.09 -8.39 -5.19
N HIS A 55 24.36 -7.35 -5.61
CA HIS A 55 23.96 -7.14 -7.00
C HIS A 55 24.40 -5.78 -7.52
N ASP A 56 24.82 -5.74 -8.78
CA ASP A 56 25.04 -4.50 -9.52
C ASP A 56 23.70 -4.04 -10.12
N TRP A 57 23.26 -2.84 -9.75
CA TRP A 57 21.94 -2.35 -10.12
C TRP A 57 22.02 -1.33 -11.27
N PRO A 58 21.12 -1.41 -12.27
CA PRO A 58 21.06 -0.42 -13.35
C PRO A 58 20.60 0.97 -12.85
N SER A 59 19.92 1.01 -11.71
CA SER A 59 19.58 2.24 -10.99
C SER A 59 19.41 1.95 -9.50
N THR A 60 19.43 2.99 -8.66
CA THR A 60 19.29 2.84 -7.21
C THR A 60 18.01 2.08 -6.85
N PRO A 61 18.12 0.88 -6.24
CA PRO A 61 16.96 0.09 -5.86
C PRO A 61 16.26 0.72 -4.66
N MET A 62 14.93 0.59 -4.63
CA MET A 62 14.10 0.91 -3.48
C MET A 62 13.59 -0.39 -2.86
N PHE A 63 13.42 -0.42 -1.54
CA PHE A 63 12.78 -1.55 -0.88
C PHE A 63 11.78 -1.05 0.15
N GLU A 64 10.72 -1.82 0.29
CA GLU A 64 9.66 -1.58 1.26
C GLU A 64 9.46 -2.87 2.04
N THR A 65 9.15 -2.72 3.32
CA THR A 65 8.77 -3.83 4.19
C THR A 65 7.26 -3.89 4.24
N ASP A 66 6.70 -5.09 4.22
CA ASP A 66 5.28 -5.25 4.48
C ASP A 66 4.94 -4.67 5.87
N LYS A 67 3.80 -3.97 5.94
CA LYS A 67 3.30 -3.36 7.16
C LYS A 67 1.95 -3.94 7.45
N THR A 68 1.69 -4.24 8.72
CA THR A 68 0.35 -4.56 9.17
C THR A 68 -0.56 -3.38 8.90
N TRP A 69 -1.66 -3.64 8.20
CA TRP A 69 -2.69 -2.64 7.95
C TRP A 69 -3.49 -2.48 9.24
N GLU A 70 -3.47 -1.28 9.80
CA GLU A 70 -4.29 -0.92 10.95
C GLU A 70 -5.46 -0.06 10.47
N ILE A 71 -6.68 -0.43 10.85
CA ILE A 71 -7.86 0.39 10.58
C ILE A 71 -7.75 1.63 11.46
N ILE A 72 -7.77 2.81 10.82
CA ILE A 72 -7.84 4.07 11.56
C ILE A 72 -9.23 4.14 12.19
N PRO A 73 -9.35 4.18 13.54
CA PRO A 73 -10.65 4.27 14.18
C PRO A 73 -11.30 5.64 13.89
N GLU A 74 -12.61 5.64 13.69
CA GLU A 74 -13.39 6.88 13.66
C GLU A 74 -13.37 7.49 15.08
N LEU A 75 -12.86 8.72 15.21
CA LEU A 75 -12.89 9.45 16.47
C LEU A 75 -14.15 10.31 16.52
N ASN A 76 -15.04 10.01 17.47
CA ASN A 76 -16.12 10.91 17.84
C ASN A 76 -15.56 11.98 18.78
N GLU A 77 -14.78 12.93 18.24
CA GLU A 77 -14.43 14.12 19.00
C GLU A 77 -15.69 14.97 19.15
N THR A 78 -16.28 14.95 20.35
CA THR A 78 -17.24 15.99 20.74
C THR A 78 -16.48 17.30 20.78
N ASP A 79 -16.92 18.21 19.93
CA ASP A 79 -16.29 19.47 19.53
C ASP A 79 -16.17 20.50 20.67
N ASP A 80 -15.41 20.18 21.72
CA ASP A 80 -15.21 21.02 22.91
C ASP A 80 -13.73 21.44 23.07
N ALA A 81 -12.98 21.62 21.99
CA ALA A 81 -11.84 22.54 21.95
C ALA A 81 -11.18 22.60 20.56
N SER A 82 -11.13 23.80 20.01
CA SER A 82 -10.18 24.25 18.97
C SER A 82 -10.39 23.75 17.52
N GLY A 83 -11.37 24.36 16.85
CA GLY A 83 -11.08 25.18 15.65
C GLY A 83 -10.75 24.48 14.33
N TYR A 84 -10.93 23.17 14.23
CA TYR A 84 -10.89 22.47 12.94
C TYR A 84 -12.30 22.04 12.57
N THR A 85 -13.09 22.96 11.98
CA THR A 85 -14.37 22.62 11.37
C THR A 85 -14.11 21.56 10.31
N SER A 86 -14.65 20.35 10.50
CA SER A 86 -14.55 19.30 9.49
C SER A 86 -15.17 19.81 8.19
N LEU A 87 -14.50 19.64 7.04
CA LEU A 87 -15.01 20.10 5.74
C LEU A 87 -16.40 19.51 5.41
N LEU A 88 -16.76 18.39 6.06
CA LEU A 88 -18.06 17.71 5.97
C LEU A 88 -19.13 18.31 6.90
N GLU A 89 -18.75 18.96 8.00
CA GLU A 89 -19.71 19.66 8.89
C GLU A 89 -20.19 20.98 8.30
N ALA A 90 -19.41 21.57 7.39
CA ALA A 90 -19.82 22.76 6.65
C ALA A 90 -21.06 22.53 5.77
N ASP A 91 -21.35 21.26 5.41
CA ASP A 91 -22.52 20.87 4.61
C ASP A 91 -23.62 20.18 5.45
N ALA A 92 -23.36 19.92 6.73
CA ALA A 92 -24.29 19.28 7.66
C ALA A 92 -25.28 20.30 8.26
N GLY A 93 -25.87 21.13 7.42
CA GLY A 93 -27.04 21.93 7.77
C GLY A 93 -28.29 21.07 7.87
N GLN A 94 -28.34 20.13 8.83
CA GLN A 94 -29.52 19.52 9.48
C GLN A 94 -29.17 18.15 10.12
N GLY A 95 -28.90 18.14 11.43
CA GLY A 95 -29.26 17.01 12.31
C GLY A 95 -28.48 15.69 12.22
N GLN A 96 -27.37 15.60 11.48
CA GLN A 96 -26.60 14.36 11.39
C GLN A 96 -25.35 14.43 12.28
N ALA A 97 -25.46 13.98 13.53
CA ALA A 97 -24.36 13.99 14.52
C ALA A 97 -23.26 12.93 14.30
N ASN A 98 -23.35 12.15 13.22
CA ASN A 98 -22.29 11.25 12.77
C ASN A 98 -22.08 11.47 11.27
N PRO A 99 -20.85 11.73 10.79
CA PRO A 99 -20.58 11.70 9.37
C PRO A 99 -20.98 10.31 8.86
N PRO A 100 -21.83 10.23 7.83
CA PRO A 100 -22.31 8.94 7.36
C PRO A 100 -21.12 8.12 6.90
N SER A 101 -20.91 6.97 7.53
CA SER A 101 -19.83 6.03 7.28
C SER A 101 -19.56 5.92 5.79
N TRP A 102 -18.30 6.05 5.38
CA TRP A 102 -17.88 5.88 3.99
C TRP A 102 -17.90 4.41 3.54
N GLY A 103 -18.62 3.56 4.29
CA GLY A 103 -18.85 2.16 4.00
C GLY A 103 -19.61 1.99 2.69
N ILE A 104 -19.21 0.96 1.95
CA ILE A 104 -19.82 0.48 0.70
C ILE A 104 -21.31 0.11 0.87
N ASP A 105 -21.84 0.10 2.10
CA ASP A 105 -23.25 -0.17 2.44
C ASP A 105 -24.28 0.73 1.71
N ARG A 106 -23.86 1.84 1.08
CA ARG A 106 -24.76 2.65 0.24
C ARG A 106 -25.10 1.99 -1.11
N ILE A 107 -24.30 1.04 -1.58
CA ILE A 107 -24.53 0.36 -2.87
C ILE A 107 -25.64 -0.70 -2.75
N ASP A 108 -25.84 -1.27 -1.55
CA ASP A 108 -26.80 -2.35 -1.32
C ASP A 108 -28.10 -1.91 -0.62
N ASP A 109 -28.25 -0.62 -0.30
CA ASP A 109 -29.51 -0.10 0.23
C ASP A 109 -30.57 0.00 -0.89
N ARG A 110 -31.30 -1.10 -1.08
CA ARG A 110 -32.44 -1.21 -2.01
C ARG A 110 -33.57 -0.22 -1.73
N GLN A 111 -33.53 0.51 -0.62
CA GLN A 111 -34.54 1.48 -0.23
C GLN A 111 -34.10 2.94 -0.44
N GLY A 112 -33.12 3.16 -1.31
CA GLY A 112 -32.63 4.49 -1.72
C GLY A 112 -33.71 5.56 -1.97
N LEU A 113 -33.29 6.81 -1.78
CA LEU A 113 -34.08 8.04 -1.86
C LEU A 113 -34.50 8.43 -3.29
N ASP A 114 -34.16 7.64 -4.31
CA ASP A 114 -34.40 7.85 -5.74
C ASP A 114 -35.74 7.28 -6.24
N LYS A 115 -36.73 7.13 -5.35
CA LYS A 115 -38.09 6.72 -5.72
C LYS A 115 -38.90 7.93 -6.20
N ASP A 116 -38.87 8.16 -7.51
CA ASP A 116 -39.86 9.00 -8.22
C ASP A 116 -41.25 8.35 -8.26
#